data_AF-A0A9N8V667-F1
#
_entry.id   AF-A0A9N8V667-F1
#
_cell.length_a   1.000
_cell.length_b   1.000
_cell.length_c   1.000
_cell.angle_alpha   90.00
_cell.angle_beta   90.00
_cell.angle_gamma   90.00
#
_symmetry.space_group_name_H-M   'P 1'
#
loop_
_entity.id
_entity.type
_entity.pdbx_description
1 polymer ?
#
loop_
_entity_poly.entity_id
_entity_poly.type
_entity_poly.pdbx_seq_one_letter_code
_entity_poly.pdbx_strand_id
1 'polypeptide(L)'
;MIPSIDIIITGLEILLEPFNYLMANPGKEIRSKFIDAFDHWLNVPKDKLALITTVVEMLHTASLLIDDVEDNSILRRGVPVAHSIYGIPAAINCANYIYFLALNEIRKYNDPNMYSIYTEELLCLHRGQGMELYWRDTLTCPTESEYIQMVSNKTGGLLRLGVKLMQEANILKQHTTSIDLKHFAVKLMKESGSFEYTLNYLTQIDQYVRDMIHKLGGNSKLECIMDLLNVK
;
A
#
# COMPACT_ATOMS: atom_id res chain seq x y z
N MET A 1 -17.97 -9.89 -9.37
CA MET A 1 -18.12 -11.24 -8.79
C MET A 1 -16.88 -11.48 -7.96
N ILE A 2 -16.96 -11.26 -6.64
CA ILE A 2 -15.84 -11.43 -5.69
C ILE A 2 -15.49 -12.92 -5.68
N PRO A 3 -14.20 -13.33 -5.62
CA PRO A 3 -13.83 -14.74 -5.67
C PRO A 3 -14.51 -15.50 -4.54
N SER A 4 -15.16 -16.61 -4.89
CA SER A 4 -15.78 -17.53 -3.95
C SER A 4 -14.71 -17.98 -2.94
N ILE A 5 -14.81 -17.47 -1.71
CA ILE A 5 -14.10 -18.06 -0.59
C ILE A 5 -14.73 -19.44 -0.42
N ASP A 6 -13.99 -20.51 -0.69
CA ASP A 6 -14.39 -21.87 -0.35
C ASP A 6 -14.44 -21.99 1.18
N ILE A 7 -15.54 -21.53 1.78
CA ILE A 7 -15.88 -21.67 3.19
C ILE A 7 -16.58 -23.02 3.34
N ILE A 8 -15.81 -24.08 3.56
CA ILE A 8 -16.34 -25.36 4.05
C ILE A 8 -16.00 -25.49 5.54
N ILE A 9 -16.66 -24.68 6.37
CA ILE A 9 -17.01 -25.01 7.76
C ILE A 9 -18.35 -24.32 8.04
N THR A 10 -19.44 -25.08 7.97
CA THR A 10 -20.78 -24.66 8.37
C THR A 10 -20.74 -24.11 9.79
N GLY A 11 -20.87 -22.79 9.94
CA GLY A 11 -20.79 -22.06 11.22
C GLY A 11 -19.97 -20.76 11.15
N LEU A 12 -18.95 -20.69 10.27
CA LEU A 12 -18.12 -19.48 10.12
C LEU A 12 -18.84 -18.33 9.40
N GLU A 13 -19.87 -18.62 8.59
CA GLU A 13 -20.68 -17.60 7.91
C GLU A 13 -21.31 -16.61 8.87
N ILE A 14 -21.73 -17.07 10.06
CA ILE A 14 -22.32 -16.24 11.12
C ILE A 14 -21.36 -15.14 11.57
N LEU A 15 -20.05 -15.41 11.54
CA LEU A 15 -19.03 -14.41 11.94
C LEU A 15 -18.92 -13.27 10.94
N LEU A 16 -19.37 -13.47 9.70
CA LEU A 16 -19.29 -12.50 8.61
C LEU A 16 -20.60 -11.73 8.40
N GLU A 17 -21.69 -12.08 9.11
CA GLU A 17 -23.00 -11.43 8.95
C GLU A 17 -22.95 -9.90 9.10
N PRO A 18 -22.25 -9.31 10.10
CA PRO A 18 -22.13 -7.85 10.19
C PRO A 18 -21.48 -7.23 8.93
N PHE A 19 -20.47 -7.89 8.37
CA PHE A 19 -19.79 -7.46 7.15
C PHE A 19 -20.67 -7.62 5.91
N ASN A 20 -21.32 -8.78 5.76
CA ASN A 20 -22.22 -9.08 4.63
C ASN A 20 -23.41 -8.11 4.60
N TYR A 21 -23.97 -7.79 5.77
CA TYR A 21 -25.03 -6.79 5.92
C TYR A 21 -24.60 -5.42 5.39
N LEU A 22 -23.38 -4.98 5.71
CA LEU A 22 -22.88 -3.69 5.25
C LEU A 22 -22.57 -3.71 3.75
N MET A 23 -22.03 -4.81 3.23
CA MET A 23 -21.79 -5.02 1.79
C MET A 23 -23.08 -5.01 0.97
N ALA A 24 -24.19 -5.52 1.53
CA ALA A 24 -25.50 -5.50 0.88
C ALA A 24 -26.08 -4.09 0.72
N ASN A 25 -25.54 -3.10 1.43
CA ASN A 25 -25.96 -1.70 1.38
C ASN A 25 -24.82 -0.80 0.85
N PRO A 26 -24.39 -0.96 -0.42
CA PRO A 26 -23.20 -0.29 -0.94
C PRO A 26 -23.34 1.23 -1.03
N GLY A 27 -22.20 1.91 -0.99
CA GLY A 27 -22.10 3.37 -1.08
C GLY A 27 -21.84 3.85 -2.49
N LYS A 28 -21.35 5.08 -2.61
CA LYS A 28 -20.80 5.56 -3.89
C LYS A 28 -19.49 4.80 -4.15
N GLU A 29 -19.42 4.04 -5.24
CA GLU A 29 -18.28 3.22 -5.66
C GLU A 29 -17.07 4.06 -6.13
N ILE A 30 -16.66 5.04 -5.32
CA ILE A 30 -15.58 5.98 -5.65
C ILE A 30 -14.23 5.26 -5.67
N ARG A 31 -14.03 4.27 -4.77
CA ARG A 31 -12.77 3.52 -4.62
C ARG A 31 -12.47 2.66 -5.86
N SER A 32 -13.46 1.93 -6.38
CA SER A 32 -13.31 1.14 -7.62
C SER A 32 -12.90 2.03 -8.79
N LYS A 33 -13.53 3.21 -8.94
CA LYS A 33 -13.17 4.19 -9.97
C LYS A 33 -11.74 4.71 -9.84
N PHE A 34 -11.26 4.90 -8.62
CA PHE A 34 -9.86 5.30 -8.38
C PHE A 34 -8.90 4.18 -8.77
N ILE A 35 -9.17 2.94 -8.37
CA ILE A 35 -8.35 1.78 -8.75
C ILE A 35 -8.29 1.65 -10.27
N ASP A 36 -9.44 1.74 -10.96
CA ASP A 36 -9.49 1.68 -12.43
C ASP A 36 -8.68 2.81 -13.09
N ALA A 37 -8.76 4.03 -12.54
CA ALA A 37 -8.00 5.17 -13.04
C ALA A 37 -6.49 5.00 -12.87
N PHE A 38 -6.03 4.47 -11.74
CA PHE A 38 -4.61 4.19 -11.52
C PHE A 38 -4.11 3.01 -12.36
N ASP A 39 -4.96 1.99 -12.59
CA ASP A 39 -4.60 0.83 -13.40
C ASP A 39 -4.35 1.23 -14.86
N HIS A 40 -5.06 2.23 -15.38
CA HIS A 40 -4.81 2.78 -16.72
C HIS A 40 -3.34 3.18 -16.93
N TRP A 41 -2.66 3.68 -15.89
CA TRP A 41 -1.24 4.02 -15.94
C TRP A 41 -0.33 2.87 -15.50
N LEU A 42 -0.69 2.19 -14.42
CA LEU A 42 0.17 1.17 -13.80
C LEU A 42 0.13 -0.18 -14.53
N ASN A 43 -0.90 -0.47 -15.32
CA ASN A 43 -1.06 -1.71 -16.09
C ASN A 43 -0.79 -2.97 -15.24
N VAL A 44 -1.47 -3.04 -14.10
CA VAL A 44 -1.32 -4.07 -13.08
C VAL A 44 -1.81 -5.42 -13.65
N PRO A 45 -1.14 -6.54 -13.36
CA PRO A 45 -1.65 -7.86 -13.73
C PRO A 45 -3.08 -8.08 -13.20
N LYS A 46 -4.00 -8.57 -14.04
CA LYS A 46 -5.44 -8.64 -13.72
C LYS A 46 -5.74 -9.43 -12.45
N ASP A 47 -5.00 -10.51 -12.21
CA ASP A 47 -5.11 -11.33 -10.99
C ASP A 47 -4.73 -10.51 -9.74
N LYS A 48 -3.62 -9.77 -9.80
CA LYS A 48 -3.17 -8.89 -8.71
C LYS A 48 -4.13 -7.73 -8.49
N LEU A 49 -4.64 -7.12 -9.56
CA LEU A 49 -5.59 -6.04 -9.49
C LEU A 49 -6.87 -6.50 -8.77
N ALA A 50 -7.43 -7.66 -9.16
CA ALA A 50 -8.62 -8.22 -8.53
C ALA A 50 -8.41 -8.49 -7.03
N LEU A 51 -7.24 -9.00 -6.65
CA LEU A 51 -6.90 -9.20 -5.24
C LEU A 51 -6.78 -7.88 -4.49
N ILE A 52 -6.07 -6.89 -5.04
CA ILE A 52 -5.90 -5.56 -4.42
C ILE A 52 -7.26 -4.89 -4.22
N THR A 53 -8.13 -4.92 -5.22
CA THR A 53 -9.50 -4.41 -5.12
C THR A 53 -10.27 -5.11 -4.00
N THR A 54 -10.15 -6.44 -3.91
CA THR A 54 -10.81 -7.23 -2.85
C THR A 54 -10.30 -6.82 -1.47
N VAL A 55 -8.98 -6.73 -1.28
CA VAL A 55 -8.36 -6.33 -0.01
C VAL A 55 -8.78 -4.91 0.40
N VAL A 56 -8.75 -3.95 -0.53
CA VAL A 56 -9.17 -2.57 -0.26
C VAL A 56 -10.65 -2.49 0.13
N GLU A 57 -11.53 -3.28 -0.51
CA GLU A 57 -12.95 -3.35 -0.13
C GLU A 57 -13.16 -3.97 1.24
N MET A 58 -12.48 -5.09 1.54
CA MET A 58 -12.54 -5.75 2.84
C MET A 58 -12.15 -4.80 3.97
N LEU A 59 -11.01 -4.13 3.82
CA LEU A 59 -10.50 -3.19 4.82
C LEU A 59 -11.40 -1.97 5.01
N HIS A 60 -11.95 -1.43 3.92
CA HIS A 60 -12.87 -0.31 4.00
C HIS A 60 -14.14 -0.68 4.75
N THR A 61 -14.75 -1.81 4.39
CA THR A 61 -15.99 -2.24 5.04
C THR A 61 -15.75 -2.61 6.51
N ALA A 62 -14.62 -3.24 6.83
CA ALA A 62 -14.23 -3.51 8.21
C ALA A 62 -14.00 -2.22 9.02
N SER A 63 -13.31 -1.23 8.46
CA SER A 63 -13.10 0.04 9.15
C SER A 63 -14.42 0.77 9.40
N LEU A 64 -15.38 0.72 8.46
CA LEU A 64 -16.70 1.30 8.67
C LEU A 64 -17.49 0.64 9.81
N LEU A 65 -17.35 -0.68 10.00
CA LEU A 65 -17.98 -1.38 11.13
C LEU A 65 -17.42 -0.90 12.47
N ILE A 66 -16.11 -0.69 12.54
CA ILE A 66 -15.44 -0.16 13.75
C ILE A 66 -15.83 1.29 13.96
N ASP A 67 -15.71 2.15 12.93
CA ASP A 67 -16.09 3.57 12.99
C ASP A 67 -17.53 3.75 13.48
N ASP A 68 -18.47 2.94 12.98
CA ASP A 68 -19.87 3.01 13.42
C ASP A 68 -20.01 2.78 14.93
N VAL A 69 -19.23 1.87 15.51
CA VAL A 69 -19.21 1.62 16.96
C VAL A 69 -18.52 2.76 17.69
N GLU A 70 -17.35 3.19 17.23
CA GLU A 70 -16.53 4.23 17.88
C GLU A 70 -17.21 5.61 17.88
N ASP A 71 -18.04 5.89 16.87
CA ASP A 71 -18.82 7.12 16.73
C ASP A 71 -20.22 7.03 17.35
N ASN A 72 -20.60 5.88 17.92
CA ASN A 72 -21.98 5.61 18.38
C ASN A 72 -23.04 5.93 17.32
N SER A 73 -22.74 5.59 16.06
CA SER A 73 -23.62 5.87 14.93
C SER A 73 -24.94 5.11 15.07
N ILE A 74 -26.05 5.73 14.66
CA ILE A 74 -27.37 5.07 14.67
C ILE A 74 -27.71 4.50 13.28
N LEU A 75 -27.35 5.25 12.23
CA LEU A 75 -27.66 4.91 10.84
C LEU A 75 -26.43 5.05 9.96
N ARG A 76 -26.32 4.18 8.96
CA ARG A 76 -25.38 4.30 7.84
C ARG A 76 -26.13 4.12 6.53
N ARG A 77 -26.00 5.08 5.61
CA ARG A 77 -26.68 5.08 4.31
C ARG A 77 -28.21 4.92 4.43
N GLY A 78 -28.80 5.46 5.49
CA GLY A 78 -30.25 5.42 5.74
C GLY A 78 -30.77 4.14 6.37
N VAL A 79 -29.92 3.14 6.64
CA VAL A 79 -30.28 1.90 7.32
C VAL A 79 -29.59 1.79 8.69
N PRO A 80 -30.11 0.98 9.64
CA PRO A 80 -29.46 0.75 10.93
C PRO A 80 -28.03 0.25 10.77
N VAL A 81 -27.12 0.72 11.62
CA VAL A 81 -25.74 0.23 11.67
C VAL A 81 -25.66 -1.23 12.13
N ALA A 82 -24.63 -1.96 11.70
CA ALA A 82 -24.51 -3.39 11.97
C ALA A 82 -24.51 -3.73 13.48
N HIS A 83 -23.86 -2.90 14.31
CA HIS A 83 -23.81 -3.15 15.75
C HIS A 83 -25.18 -3.00 16.45
N SER A 84 -26.13 -2.30 15.84
CA SER A 84 -27.52 -2.21 16.34
C SER A 84 -28.33 -3.49 16.05
N ILE A 85 -27.91 -4.28 15.05
CA ILE A 85 -28.59 -5.53 14.64
C ILE A 85 -27.94 -6.73 15.31
N TYR A 86 -26.61 -6.81 15.26
CA TYR A 86 -25.83 -7.98 15.69
C TYR A 86 -25.17 -7.79 17.06
N GLY A 87 -25.21 -6.58 17.61
CA GLY A 87 -24.52 -6.21 18.85
C GLY A 87 -23.07 -5.76 18.62
N ILE A 88 -22.60 -4.89 19.53
CA ILE A 88 -21.23 -4.35 19.53
C ILE A 88 -20.16 -5.45 19.51
N PRO A 89 -20.22 -6.51 20.35
CA PRO A 89 -19.16 -7.53 20.37
C PRO A 89 -19.02 -8.27 19.03
N ALA A 90 -20.14 -8.59 18.38
CA ALA A 90 -20.14 -9.29 17.10
C ALA A 90 -19.58 -8.40 15.98
N ALA A 91 -19.98 -7.12 15.94
CA ALA A 91 -19.48 -6.17 14.95
C ALA A 91 -17.96 -5.96 15.06
N ILE A 92 -17.44 -5.76 16.27
CA ILE A 92 -16.00 -5.62 16.51
C ILE A 92 -15.24 -6.90 16.13
N ASN A 93 -15.71 -8.06 16.57
CA ASN A 93 -15.06 -9.33 16.26
C ASN A 93 -15.03 -9.61 14.75
N CYS A 94 -16.15 -9.36 14.05
CA CYS A 94 -16.25 -9.48 12.60
C CYS A 94 -15.24 -8.58 11.89
N ALA A 95 -15.18 -7.29 12.23
CA ALA A 95 -14.25 -6.37 11.59
C ALA A 95 -12.78 -6.76 11.80
N ASN A 96 -12.42 -7.14 13.03
CA ASN A 96 -11.06 -7.61 13.34
C ASN A 96 -10.72 -8.89 12.56
N TYR A 97 -11.67 -9.82 12.44
CA TYR A 97 -11.47 -11.02 11.64
C TYR A 97 -11.25 -10.70 10.16
N ILE A 98 -11.99 -9.75 9.60
CA ILE A 98 -11.80 -9.27 8.22
C ILE A 98 -10.40 -8.66 8.02
N TYR A 99 -9.87 -7.90 8.99
CA TYR A 99 -8.48 -7.41 8.91
C TYR A 99 -7.47 -8.56 8.79
N PHE A 100 -7.66 -9.68 9.48
CA PHE A 100 -6.76 -10.83 9.33
C PHE A 100 -7.00 -11.60 8.03
N LEU A 101 -8.24 -11.70 7.55
CA LEU A 101 -8.54 -12.30 6.25
C LEU A 101 -7.92 -11.48 5.11
N ALA A 102 -8.00 -10.16 5.16
CA ALA A 102 -7.37 -9.27 4.17
C ALA A 102 -5.85 -9.45 4.13
N LEU A 103 -5.21 -9.58 5.29
CA LEU A 103 -3.79 -9.92 5.38
C LEU A 103 -3.49 -11.30 4.78
N ASN A 104 -4.35 -12.29 5.02
CA ASN A 104 -4.21 -13.63 4.46
C ASN A 104 -4.37 -13.64 2.92
N GLU A 105 -5.17 -12.73 2.35
CA GLU A 105 -5.24 -12.54 0.90
C GLU A 105 -3.92 -11.99 0.33
N ILE A 106 -3.36 -10.93 0.95
CA ILE A 106 -2.04 -10.41 0.57
C ILE A 106 -0.96 -11.49 0.63
N ARG A 107 -1.05 -12.38 1.63
CA ARG A 107 -0.09 -13.47 1.84
C ARG A 107 0.05 -14.42 0.66
N LYS A 108 -0.98 -14.60 -0.15
CA LYS A 108 -0.97 -15.51 -1.31
C LYS A 108 0.11 -15.15 -2.34
N TYR A 109 0.58 -13.90 -2.37
CA TYR A 109 1.61 -13.44 -3.31
C TYR A 109 3.04 -13.61 -2.81
N ASN A 110 3.24 -14.01 -1.56
CA ASN A 110 4.55 -14.28 -0.96
C ASN A 110 5.58 -13.14 -1.18
N ASP A 111 5.11 -11.89 -1.12
CA ASP A 111 5.93 -10.70 -1.30
C ASP A 111 6.07 -9.92 0.02
N PRO A 112 7.26 -9.94 0.66
CA PRO A 112 7.56 -9.18 1.88
C PRO A 112 7.16 -7.70 1.81
N ASN A 113 7.31 -7.06 0.65
CA ASN A 113 7.02 -5.63 0.50
C ASN A 113 5.52 -5.35 0.60
N MET A 114 4.68 -6.23 0.03
CA MET A 114 3.22 -6.09 0.17
C MET A 114 2.76 -6.22 1.62
N TYR A 115 3.40 -7.07 2.43
CA TYR A 115 3.11 -7.14 3.86
C TYR A 115 3.53 -5.88 4.62
N SER A 116 4.71 -5.34 4.30
CA SER A 116 5.19 -4.09 4.91
C SER A 116 4.25 -2.93 4.57
N ILE A 117 3.89 -2.78 3.29
CA ILE A 117 2.92 -1.79 2.82
C ILE A 117 1.58 -1.95 3.56
N TYR A 118 1.05 -3.17 3.62
CA TYR A 118 -0.20 -3.45 4.34
C TYR A 118 -0.13 -3.01 5.80
N THR A 119 0.90 -3.47 6.53
CA THR A 119 1.04 -3.22 7.96
C THR A 119 1.24 -1.74 8.26
N GLU A 120 2.13 -1.07 7.51
CA GLU A 120 2.39 0.36 7.68
C GLU A 120 1.13 1.20 7.46
N GLU A 121 0.37 0.90 6.42
CA GLU A 121 -0.82 1.68 6.10
C GLU A 121 -1.96 1.47 7.09
N LEU A 122 -2.14 0.24 7.60
CA LEU A 122 -3.09 -0.03 8.69
C LEU A 122 -2.67 0.68 9.98
N LEU A 123 -1.38 0.71 10.31
CA LEU A 123 -0.87 1.46 11.46
C LEU A 123 -1.12 2.97 11.31
N CYS A 124 -0.90 3.54 10.12
CA CYS A 124 -1.23 4.93 9.84
C CYS A 124 -2.72 5.21 10.03
N LEU A 125 -3.60 4.34 9.52
CA LEU A 125 -5.05 4.46 9.66
C LEU A 125 -5.48 4.52 11.13
N HIS A 126 -4.99 3.58 11.95
CA HIS A 126 -5.30 3.52 13.39
C HIS A 126 -4.68 4.68 14.17
N ARG A 127 -3.50 5.17 13.79
CA ARG A 127 -2.92 6.39 14.38
C ARG A 127 -3.80 7.61 14.10
N GLY A 128 -4.30 7.75 12.87
CA GLY A 128 -5.24 8.80 12.50
C GLY A 128 -6.51 8.74 13.33
N GLN A 129 -7.15 7.57 13.36
CA GLN A 129 -8.37 7.33 14.14
C GLN A 129 -8.16 7.59 15.64
N GLY A 130 -7.11 7.01 16.22
CA GLY A 130 -6.81 7.17 17.65
C GLY A 130 -6.56 8.61 18.06
N MET A 131 -5.89 9.42 17.22
CA MET A 131 -5.69 10.84 17.51
C MET A 131 -6.99 11.64 17.44
N GLU A 132 -7.86 11.34 16.47
CA GLU A 132 -9.18 11.97 16.40
C GLU A 132 -10.05 11.63 17.62
N LEU A 133 -10.10 10.36 18.01
CA LEU A 133 -10.80 9.92 19.23
C LEU A 133 -10.25 10.63 20.47
N TYR A 134 -8.92 10.69 20.61
CA TYR A 134 -8.29 11.40 21.73
C TYR A 134 -8.71 12.88 21.77
N TRP A 135 -8.65 13.59 20.65
CA TRP A 135 -9.03 15.00 20.60
C TRP A 135 -10.50 15.21 20.91
N ARG A 136 -11.38 14.35 20.37
CA ARG A 136 -12.82 14.38 20.64
C ARG A 136 -13.12 14.17 22.13
N ASP A 137 -12.53 13.14 22.73
CA ASP A 137 -12.87 12.71 24.09
C ASP A 137 -12.21 13.58 25.17
N THR A 138 -11.08 14.22 24.85
CA THR A 138 -10.40 15.18 25.74
C THR A 138 -10.75 16.64 25.48
N LEU A 139 -11.56 16.91 24.46
CA LEU A 139 -11.90 18.27 23.99
C LEU A 139 -10.66 19.11 23.63
N THR A 140 -9.63 18.46 23.10
CA THR A 140 -8.38 19.10 22.68
C THR A 140 -8.51 19.61 21.25
N CYS A 141 -8.27 20.90 21.02
CA CYS A 141 -8.24 21.48 19.68
C CYS A 141 -6.85 21.28 19.04
N PRO A 142 -6.72 20.55 17.92
CA PRO A 142 -5.43 20.41 17.24
C PRO A 142 -5.06 21.68 16.46
N THR A 143 -3.77 21.81 16.16
CA THR A 143 -3.32 22.74 15.13
C THR A 143 -3.79 22.30 13.74
N GLU A 144 -3.82 23.22 12.78
CA GLU A 144 -4.17 22.90 11.38
C GLU A 144 -3.26 21.80 10.79
N SER A 145 -1.96 21.87 11.08
CA SER A 145 -0.97 20.87 10.63
C SER A 145 -1.28 19.47 11.18
N GLU A 146 -1.57 19.38 12.47
CA GLU A 146 -1.94 18.11 13.12
C GLU A 146 -3.24 17.55 12.54
N TYR A 147 -4.24 18.42 12.33
CA TYR A 147 -5.50 18.02 11.71
C TYR A 147 -5.30 17.47 10.29
N ILE A 148 -4.52 18.15 9.45
CA ILE A 148 -4.20 17.70 8.08
C ILE A 148 -3.49 16.34 8.12
N GLN A 149 -2.54 16.15 9.03
CA GLN A 149 -1.82 14.88 9.19
C GLN A 149 -2.76 13.75 9.64
N MET A 150 -3.65 14.03 10.59
CA MET A 150 -4.67 13.07 11.05
C MET A 150 -5.59 12.65 9.90
N VAL A 151 -6.15 13.61 9.14
CA VAL A 151 -7.05 13.31 8.02
C VAL A 151 -6.33 12.52 6.93
N SER A 152 -5.06 12.86 6.64
CA SER A 152 -4.22 12.13 5.68
C SER A 152 -3.96 10.68 6.09
N ASN A 153 -3.93 10.43 7.40
CA ASN A 153 -3.77 9.10 7.97
C ASN A 153 -5.09 8.31 7.99
N LYS A 154 -6.18 8.89 8.53
CA LYS A 154 -7.51 8.26 8.66
C LYS A 154 -8.14 8.00 7.29
N THR A 155 -8.29 9.04 6.47
CA THR A 155 -9.03 8.97 5.20
C THR A 155 -8.12 8.61 4.02
N GLY A 156 -6.87 9.08 4.04
CA GLY A 156 -5.90 8.81 2.98
C GLY A 156 -5.29 7.41 3.02
N GLY A 157 -5.34 6.72 4.17
CA GLY A 157 -4.67 5.43 4.39
C GLY A 157 -5.07 4.34 3.40
N LEU A 158 -6.36 4.09 3.21
CA LEU A 158 -6.82 3.01 2.30
C LEU A 158 -6.56 3.31 0.83
N LEU A 159 -6.65 4.58 0.42
CA LEU A 159 -6.31 4.97 -0.95
C LEU A 159 -4.81 4.81 -1.20
N ARG A 160 -3.98 5.26 -0.27
CA ARG A 160 -2.52 5.11 -0.34
C ARG A 160 -2.11 3.64 -0.33
N LEU A 161 -2.75 2.82 0.49
CA LEU A 161 -2.57 1.37 0.48
C LEU A 161 -2.83 0.77 -0.91
N GLY A 162 -3.99 1.06 -1.51
CA GLY A 162 -4.34 0.55 -2.83
C GLY A 162 -3.30 0.93 -3.88
N VAL A 163 -2.90 2.21 -3.94
CA VAL A 163 -1.90 2.70 -4.90
C VAL A 163 -0.53 2.05 -4.68
N LYS A 164 -0.05 1.97 -3.43
CA LYS A 164 1.26 1.34 -3.12
C LYS A 164 1.28 -0.15 -3.48
N LEU A 165 0.20 -0.87 -3.20
CA LEU A 165 0.08 -2.28 -3.59
C LEU A 165 0.05 -2.45 -5.12
N MET A 166 -0.63 -1.57 -5.84
CA MET A 166 -0.64 -1.56 -7.31
C MET A 166 0.76 -1.27 -7.88
N GLN A 167 1.50 -0.35 -7.28
CA GLN A 167 2.89 -0.04 -7.66
C GLN A 167 3.81 -1.25 -7.46
N GLU A 168 3.76 -1.89 -6.29
CA GLU A 168 4.56 -3.09 -6.01
C GLU A 168 4.19 -4.24 -6.96
N ALA A 169 2.90 -4.45 -7.19
CA ALA A 169 2.39 -5.44 -8.12
C ALA A 169 2.90 -5.24 -9.56
N ASN A 170 3.11 -3.98 -9.97
CA ASN A 170 3.69 -3.60 -11.26
C ASN A 170 5.22 -3.69 -11.29
N ILE A 171 5.93 -3.35 -10.22
CA ILE A 171 7.39 -3.54 -10.12
C ILE A 171 7.74 -5.02 -10.31
N LEU A 172 6.94 -5.93 -9.73
CA LEU A 172 7.06 -7.37 -9.96
C LEU A 172 6.85 -7.79 -11.44
N LYS A 173 6.15 -7.00 -12.27
CA LYS A 173 6.04 -7.24 -13.72
C LYS A 173 7.36 -6.93 -14.43
N GLN A 174 8.13 -5.96 -13.91
CA GLN A 174 9.42 -5.55 -14.47
C GLN A 174 10.57 -6.45 -14.00
N HIS A 175 10.47 -7.04 -12.80
CA HIS A 175 11.41 -8.06 -12.34
C HIS A 175 11.06 -9.44 -12.90
N THR A 176 11.56 -9.70 -14.09
CA THR A 176 11.58 -11.04 -14.67
C THR A 176 12.39 -12.01 -13.77
N THR A 177 11.81 -13.17 -13.46
CA THR A 177 12.51 -14.31 -12.86
C THR A 177 13.19 -15.21 -13.89
N SER A 178 12.84 -15.09 -15.17
CA SER A 178 13.47 -15.84 -16.27
C SER A 178 14.92 -15.38 -16.49
N ILE A 179 15.83 -16.32 -16.32
CA ILE A 179 17.27 -16.14 -16.60
C ILE A 179 17.48 -15.79 -18.09
N ASP A 180 16.65 -16.33 -18.98
CA ASP A 180 16.76 -16.10 -20.43
C ASP A 180 16.44 -14.66 -20.82
N LEU A 181 15.40 -14.08 -20.23
CA LEU A 181 15.06 -12.66 -20.42
C LEU A 181 16.12 -11.73 -19.81
N LYS A 182 16.76 -12.12 -18.69
CA LYS A 182 17.91 -11.38 -18.15
C LYS A 182 19.11 -11.44 -19.11
N HIS A 183 19.43 -12.61 -19.64
CA HIS A 183 20.48 -12.75 -20.65
C HIS A 183 20.17 -11.97 -21.93
N PHE A 184 18.92 -11.97 -22.38
CA PHE A 184 18.48 -11.19 -23.53
C PHE A 184 18.59 -9.68 -23.28
N ALA A 185 18.16 -9.18 -22.11
CA ALA A 185 18.29 -7.78 -21.74
C ALA A 185 19.77 -7.35 -21.66
N VAL A 186 20.64 -8.17 -21.05
CA VAL A 186 22.10 -7.91 -21.01
C VAL A 186 22.69 -7.91 -22.41
N LYS A 187 22.26 -8.83 -23.29
CA LYS A 187 22.68 -8.85 -24.69
C LYS A 187 22.25 -7.57 -25.42
N LEU A 188 21.00 -7.15 -25.25
CA LEU A 188 20.46 -5.93 -25.86
C LEU A 188 21.20 -4.68 -25.37
N MET A 189 21.53 -4.61 -24.07
CA MET A 189 22.30 -3.51 -23.48
C MET A 189 23.77 -3.47 -23.97
N LYS A 190 24.35 -4.63 -24.29
CA LYS A 190 25.66 -4.71 -24.94
C LYS A 190 25.60 -4.25 -26.40
N GLU A 191 24.57 -4.71 -27.14
CA GLU A 191 24.37 -4.34 -28.55
C GLU A 191 23.98 -2.87 -28.73
N SER A 192 23.26 -2.28 -27.77
CA SER A 192 22.90 -0.86 -27.77
C SER A 192 24.03 0.07 -27.35
N GLY A 193 25.18 -0.47 -26.91
CA GLY A 193 26.31 0.31 -26.41
C GLY A 193 26.05 1.00 -25.06
N SER A 194 24.97 0.65 -24.34
CA SER A 194 24.60 1.32 -23.09
C SER A 194 25.67 1.17 -22.00
N PHE A 195 26.35 0.03 -21.93
CA PHE A 195 27.46 -0.16 -20.97
C PHE A 195 28.65 0.75 -21.28
N GLU A 196 28.98 0.90 -22.57
CA GLU A 196 30.09 1.74 -23.01
C GLU A 196 29.79 3.22 -22.81
N TYR A 197 28.54 3.63 -23.05
CA TYR A 197 28.06 4.96 -22.69
C TYR A 197 28.18 5.24 -21.18
N THR A 198 27.71 4.33 -20.33
CA THR A 198 27.80 4.49 -18.87
C THR A 198 29.25 4.52 -18.40
N LEU A 199 30.13 3.66 -18.92
CA LEU A 199 31.54 3.66 -18.58
C LEU A 199 32.22 4.98 -18.96
N ASN A 200 31.98 5.46 -20.19
CA ASN A 200 32.51 6.75 -20.65
C ASN A 200 32.02 7.93 -19.79
N TYR A 201 30.74 7.91 -19.38
CA TYR A 201 30.19 8.94 -18.51
C TYR A 201 30.80 8.91 -17.09
N LEU A 202 31.00 7.71 -16.52
CA LEU A 202 31.67 7.53 -15.23
C LEU A 202 33.12 8.02 -15.28
N THR A 203 33.85 7.72 -16.36
CA THR A 203 35.21 8.24 -16.57
C THR A 203 35.23 9.77 -16.66
N GLN A 204 34.25 10.38 -17.33
CA GLN A 204 34.15 11.84 -17.41
C GLN A 204 33.88 12.47 -16.04
N ILE A 205 33.02 11.87 -15.22
CA ILE A 205 32.76 12.35 -13.86
C ILE A 205 33.99 12.18 -12.96
N ASP A 206 34.67 11.03 -13.01
CA ASP A 206 35.90 10.81 -12.24
C ASP A 206 36.95 11.88 -12.56
N GLN A 207 37.18 12.13 -13.86
CA GLN A 207 38.11 13.17 -14.29
C GLN A 207 37.68 14.57 -13.81
N TYR A 208 36.40 14.90 -13.95
CA TYR A 208 35.87 16.19 -13.50
C TYR A 208 36.08 16.40 -11.99
N VAL A 209 35.81 15.38 -11.17
CA VAL A 209 36.00 15.44 -9.72
C VAL A 209 37.47 15.60 -9.36
N ARG A 210 38.38 14.86 -10.02
CA ARG A 210 39.83 14.98 -9.81
C ARG A 210 40.37 16.35 -10.20
N ASP A 211 39.92 16.90 -11.33
CA ASP A 211 40.28 18.26 -11.75
C ASP A 211 39.82 19.31 -10.74
N MET A 212 38.64 19.12 -10.14
CA MET A 212 38.09 20.01 -9.12
C MET A 212 38.88 19.92 -7.81
N ILE A 213 39.27 18.72 -7.37
CA ILE A 213 40.14 18.51 -6.21
C ILE A 213 41.47 19.26 -6.42
N HIS A 214 42.08 19.13 -7.59
CA HIS A 214 43.33 19.80 -7.92
C HIS A 214 43.18 21.34 -7.93
N LYS A 215 42.10 21.87 -8.54
CA LYS A 215 41.81 23.31 -8.57
C LYS A 215 41.62 23.93 -7.18
N LEU A 216 41.11 23.16 -6.22
CA LEU A 216 40.86 23.61 -4.85
C LEU A 216 42.08 23.45 -3.92
N GLY A 217 43.26 23.16 -4.46
CA GLY A 217 44.51 23.05 -3.70
C GLY A 217 44.93 21.63 -3.34
N GLY A 218 44.25 20.60 -3.88
CA GLY A 218 44.58 19.19 -3.69
C GLY A 218 44.04 18.59 -2.38
N ASN A 219 43.71 17.29 -2.40
CA ASN A 219 43.27 16.56 -1.21
C ASN A 219 43.50 15.04 -1.37
N SER A 220 44.60 14.53 -0.81
CA SER A 220 45.02 13.13 -0.96
C SER A 220 44.03 12.12 -0.37
N LYS A 221 43.23 12.49 0.63
CA LYS A 221 42.19 11.61 1.18
C LYS A 221 41.02 11.44 0.21
N LEU A 222 40.63 12.51 -0.49
CA LEU A 222 39.56 12.47 -1.49
C LEU A 222 40.01 11.73 -2.75
N GLU A 223 41.26 11.90 -3.18
CA GLU A 223 41.83 11.14 -4.29
C GLU A 223 41.85 9.63 -4.01
N CYS A 224 42.22 9.23 -2.78
CA CYS A 224 42.17 7.83 -2.36
C CYS A 224 40.74 7.25 -2.38
N ILE A 225 39.72 8.04 -2.04
CA ILE A 225 38.31 7.64 -2.16
C ILE A 225 37.92 7.48 -3.63
N MET A 226 38.34 8.39 -4.51
CA MET A 226 38.09 8.26 -5.95
C MET A 226 38.74 7.00 -6.54
N ASP A 227 39.93 6.62 -6.06
CA ASP A 227 40.60 5.38 -6.47
C ASP A 227 39.82 4.11 -6.06
N LEU A 228 39.13 4.15 -4.91
CA LEU A 228 38.27 3.06 -4.45
C LEU A 228 36.96 2.96 -5.23
N LEU A 229 36.46 4.08 -5.75
CA LEU A 229 35.20 4.15 -6.50
C LEU A 229 35.38 3.89 -8.00
N ASN A 230 36.62 3.83 -8.48
CA ASN A 230 36.91 3.60 -9.89
C ASN A 230 36.57 2.14 -10.29
N VAL A 231 35.70 2.00 -11.28
CA VAL A 231 35.29 0.71 -11.82
C VAL A 231 36.28 0.31 -12.92
N LYS A 232 37.15 -0.67 -12.63
CA LYS A 232 38.06 -1.27 -13.62
C LYS A 232 37.36 -2.24 -14.55
#